data_AF-A0A502DWP8-F1
#
_entry.id   AF-A0A502DWP8-F1
#
_cell.length_a   1.000
_cell.length_b   1.000
_cell.length_c   1.000
_cell.angle_alpha   90.00
_cell.angle_beta   90.00
_cell.angle_gamma   90.00
#
_symmetry.space_group_name_H-M   'P 1'
#
loop_
_entity.id
_entity.type
_entity.pdbx_description
1 polymer ?
#
loop_
_entity_poly.entity_id
_entity_poly.type
_entity_poly.pdbx_seq_one_letter_code
_entity_poly.pdbx_strand_id
1 'polypeptide(L)' 'SPTEAMRHTLRNPDQMQRYKRRSATVEPVIGQLKDRIGLRRFARRGVTAVTAELHLAAAALNITRLHHATG' A
#
# COMPACT_ATOMS: atom_id res chain seq x y z
N SER A 1 -3.99 -4.03 22.14
CA SER A 1 -4.54 -3.33 20.96
C SER A 1 -3.52 -3.33 19.82
N PRO A 2 -3.93 -3.13 18.54
CA PRO A 2 -3.00 -3.02 17.41
C PRO A 2 -1.92 -1.94 17.62
N THR A 3 -2.28 -0.83 18.28
CA THR A 3 -1.37 0.26 18.64
C THR A 3 -0.30 -0.18 19.63
N GLU A 4 -0.65 -0.95 20.66
CA GLU A 4 0.31 -1.46 21.64
C GLU A 4 1.25 -2.50 21.03
N ALA A 5 0.74 -3.37 20.15
CA ALA A 5 1.55 -4.33 19.42
C ALA A 5 2.58 -3.61 18.52
N MET A 6 2.15 -2.58 17.78
CA MET A 6 3.05 -1.75 16.98
C MET A 6 4.09 -1.05 17.87
N ARG A 7 3.66 -0.47 19.00
CA ARG A 7 4.57 0.18 19.95
C ARG A 7 5.63 -0.79 20.49
N HIS A 8 5.24 -2.03 20.79
CA HIS A 8 6.17 -3.07 21.21
C HIS A 8 7.17 -3.42 20.10
N THR A 9 6.70 -3.65 18.86
CA THR A 9 7.56 -3.94 17.70
C THR A 9 8.57 -2.81 17.42
N LEU A 10 8.12 -1.55 17.50
CA LEU A 10 8.96 -0.38 17.22
C LEU A 10 9.98 -0.07 18.32
N ARG A 11 9.93 -0.74 19.49
CA ARG A 11 11.02 -0.67 20.48
C ARG A 11 12.33 -1.26 19.96
N ASN A 12 12.26 -2.18 18.99
CA ASN A 12 13.45 -2.70 18.34
C ASN A 12 13.94 -1.69 17.28
N PRO A 13 15.18 -1.17 17.39
CA PRO A 13 15.74 -0.19 16.45
C PRO A 13 15.73 -0.67 14.98
N ASP A 14 15.99 -1.94 14.72
CA ASP A 14 15.98 -2.51 13.36
C ASP A 14 14.57 -2.51 12.78
N GLN A 15 13.56 -2.83 13.60
CA GLN A 15 12.16 -2.80 13.19
C GLN A 15 11.68 -1.37 12.94
N MET A 16 12.10 -0.43 13.79
CA MET A 16 11.82 0.99 13.59
C MET A 16 12.44 1.50 12.28
N GLN A 17 13.68 1.14 11.99
CA GLN A 17 14.35 1.55 10.76
C GLN A 17 13.69 0.95 9.52
N ARG A 18 13.30 -0.34 9.56
CA ARG A 18 12.51 -0.98 8.49
C ARG A 18 11.17 -0.31 8.30
N TYR A 19 10.45 0.00 9.39
CA TYR A 19 9.17 0.69 9.32
C TYR A 19 9.29 2.09 8.71
N LYS A 20 10.33 2.85 9.09
CA LYS A 20 10.63 4.17 8.52
C LYS A 20 10.87 4.11 7.01
N ARG A 21 11.67 3.13 6.55
CA ARG A 21 11.88 2.90 5.10
C ARG A 21 10.57 2.56 4.39
N ARG A 22 9.73 1.71 5.00
CA ARG A 22 8.43 1.33 4.43
C ARG A 22 7.48 2.52 4.31
N SER A 23 7.48 3.42 5.28
CA SER A 23 6.65 4.64 5.21
C SER A 23 7.00 5.44 3.95
N ALA A 24 8.28 5.65 3.66
CA ALA A 24 8.71 6.36 2.46
C ALA A 24 8.34 5.64 1.15
N THR A 25 8.28 4.31 1.14
CA THR A 25 7.95 3.54 -0.09
C THR A 25 6.45 3.34 -0.30
N VAL A 26 5.64 3.37 0.76
CA VAL A 26 4.19 3.17 0.69
C VAL A 26 3.46 4.43 0.21
N GLU A 27 3.87 5.62 0.66
CA GLU A 27 3.20 6.88 0.26
C GLU A 27 3.15 7.08 -1.26
N PRO A 28 4.24 6.87 -2.04
CA PRO A 28 4.19 6.96 -3.49
C PRO A 28 3.24 5.96 -4.15
N VAL A 29 3.15 4.74 -3.60
CA VAL A 29 2.24 3.70 -4.12
C VAL A 29 0.79 4.13 -3.90
N ILE A 30 0.46 4.65 -2.72
CA ILE A 30 -0.88 5.15 -2.41
C ILE A 30 -1.24 6.34 -3.31
N GLY A 31 -0.31 7.28 -3.52
CA GLY A 31 -0.50 8.39 -4.45
C GLY A 31 -0.81 7.90 -5.87
N GLN A 32 -0.02 6.94 -6.38
CA GLN A 32 -0.25 6.38 -7.72
C GLN A 32 -1.56 5.60 -7.85
N LEU A 33 -1.97 4.86 -6.82
CA LEU A 33 -3.30 4.21 -6.81
C LEU A 33 -4.42 5.25 -6.92
N LYS A 34 -4.27 6.40 -6.27
CA LYS A 34 -5.27 7.48 -6.31
C LYS A 34 -5.25 8.27 -7.61
N ASP A 35 -4.08 8.55 -8.16
CA ASP A 35 -3.90 9.52 -9.25
C ASP A 35 -3.72 8.86 -10.62
N ARG A 36 -2.98 7.76 -10.70
CA ARG A 36 -2.77 7.03 -11.97
C ARG A 36 -3.86 5.99 -12.23
N ILE A 37 -4.31 5.30 -11.19
CA ILE A 37 -5.38 4.29 -11.30
C ILE A 37 -6.76 4.90 -11.04
N GLY A 38 -6.85 6.02 -10.33
CA GLY A 38 -8.12 6.70 -10.04
C GLY A 38 -8.92 6.09 -8.87
N LEU A 39 -8.32 5.22 -8.05
CA LEU A 39 -8.98 4.58 -6.90
C LEU A 39 -9.14 5.56 -5.72
N ARG A 40 -10.02 6.54 -5.88
CA ARG A 40 -10.34 7.56 -4.85
C ARG A 40 -11.43 7.11 -3.87
N ARG A 41 -12.28 6.18 -4.29
CA ARG A 41 -13.37 5.59 -3.50
C ARG A 41 -13.54 4.12 -3.88
N PHE A 42 -14.00 3.31 -2.94
CA PHE A 42 -14.41 1.94 -3.21
C PHE A 42 -15.87 1.89 -3.63
N ALA A 43 -16.18 1.05 -4.61
CA ALA A 43 -17.54 0.87 -5.12
C ALA A 43 -18.34 -0.15 -4.29
N ARG A 44 -17.67 -1.17 -3.74
CA ARG A 44 -18.31 -2.22 -2.93
C ARG A 44 -18.16 -1.97 -1.44
N ARG A 45 -19.00 -2.66 -0.67
CA ARG A 45 -19.02 -2.60 0.80
C ARG A 45 -18.54 -3.93 1.39
N GLY A 46 -17.95 -3.85 2.58
CA GLY A 46 -17.36 -4.98 3.29
C GLY A 46 -15.88 -5.17 2.98
N VAL A 47 -15.10 -5.53 4.01
CA VAL A 47 -13.63 -5.60 3.95
C VAL A 47 -13.16 -6.50 2.82
N THR A 48 -13.77 -7.67 2.64
CA THR A 48 -13.42 -8.62 1.58
C THR A 48 -13.57 -8.00 0.19
N ALA A 49 -14.70 -7.34 -0.08
CA ALA A 49 -14.97 -6.77 -1.39
C ALA A 49 -14.08 -5.55 -1.68
N VAL A 50 -13.90 -4.67 -0.70
CA VAL A 50 -12.97 -3.52 -0.77
C VAL A 50 -11.53 -4.00 -1.01
N THR A 51 -11.11 -5.08 -0.34
CA THR A 51 -9.77 -5.65 -0.51
C THR A 51 -9.54 -6.16 -1.93
N ALA A 52 -10.53 -6.84 -2.51
CA ALA A 52 -10.42 -7.29 -3.89
C ALA A 52 -10.37 -6.12 -4.91
N GLU A 53 -11.04 -4.99 -4.66
CA GLU A 53 -10.87 -3.78 -5.48
C GLU A 53 -9.46 -3.20 -5.37
N LEU A 54 -8.93 -3.11 -4.15
CA LEU A 54 -7.57 -2.62 -3.92
C LEU A 54 -6.53 -3.52 -4.61
N HIS A 55 -6.69 -4.84 -4.52
CA HIS A 55 -5.80 -5.79 -5.20
C HIS A 55 -5.83 -5.64 -6.71
N LEU A 56 -7.02 -5.46 -7.31
CA LEU A 56 -7.14 -5.23 -8.74
C LEU A 56 -6.43 -3.94 -9.16
N ALA A 57 -6.63 -2.85 -8.44
CA ALA A 57 -5.96 -1.58 -8.71
C ALA A 57 -4.43 -1.67 -8.56
N ALA A 58 -3.95 -2.38 -7.54
CA ALA A 58 -2.53 -2.62 -7.33
C ALA A 58 -1.93 -3.50 -8.44
N ALA A 59 -2.64 -4.52 -8.91
CA ALA A 59 -2.21 -5.34 -10.04
C ALA A 59 -2.06 -4.50 -11.30
N ALA A 60 -3.05 -3.67 -11.63
CA ALA A 60 -2.98 -2.75 -12.76
C ALA A 60 -1.77 -1.81 -12.67
N LEU A 61 -1.55 -1.21 -11.49
CA LEU A 61 -0.38 -0.36 -11.26
C LEU A 61 0.95 -1.11 -11.46
N ASN A 62 1.05 -2.32 -10.92
CA ASN A 62 2.26 -3.14 -11.04
C ASN A 62 2.55 -3.54 -12.49
N ILE A 63 1.52 -3.91 -13.25
CA ILE A 63 1.66 -4.22 -14.69
C ILE A 63 2.14 -2.98 -15.45
N THR A 64 1.55 -1.81 -15.22
CA THR A 64 1.99 -0.56 -15.83
C THR A 64 3.45 -0.24 -15.49
N ARG A 65 3.86 -0.43 -14.24
CA ARG A 65 5.26 -0.22 -13.81
C ARG A 65 6.22 -1.20 -14.49
N LEU A 66 5.85 -2.48 -14.59
CA LEU A 66 6.67 -3.49 -15.27
C LEU A 66 6.83 -3.13 -16.74
N HIS A 67 5.74 -2.78 -17.42
CA HIS A 67 5.76 -2.36 -18.82
C HIS A 67 6.74 -1.20 -19.06
N HIS A 68 6.68 -0.14 -18.24
CA HIS A 68 7.61 0.99 -18.33
C HIS A 68 9.06 0.66 -17.94
N ALA A 69 9.30 -0.41 -17.20
CA ALA A 69 10.64 -0.82 -16.81
C ALA A 69 11.30 -1.73 -17.86
N THR A 70 10.51 -2.44 -18.65
CA THR A 70 10.99 -3.41 -19.64
C THR A 70 10.90 -2.95 -21.09
N GLY A 71 10.07 -1.94 -21.39
CA GLY A 71 9.96 -1.30 -22.70
C GLY A 71 10.83 -0.05 -22.77
#